data_AF-A0A258JLF4-F1
#
_entry.id   AF-A0A258JLF4-F1
#
_cell.length_a   1.000
_cell.length_b   1.000
_cell.length_c   1.000
_cell.angle_alpha   90.00
_cell.angle_beta   90.00
_cell.angle_gamma   90.00
#
_symmetry.space_group_name_H-M   'P 1'
#
loop_
_entity.id
_entity.type
_entity.pdbx_description
1 polymer ?
#
loop_
_entity_poly.entity_id
_entity_poly.type
_entity_poly.pdbx_seq_one_letter_code
_entity_poly.pdbx_strand_id
1 'polypeptide(L)'
;MTIPVLNYLKLTNFKFLLYLFLFSFFVANVQAQQVVSPDGKLTVNLAVNNGTPTYSVSYKGKLFLAPSPIGLKTNIGDFSTGLALKENQVQNKIDETYEVPNIKQSKVHYIANETVFSFTKDNKTVIDITFRVSNNDVGFKYKVYPQKSTVAAVVQEEASGFLFPAGTTSFLSAQSKAMVGWERTMPSYEIPYVVDAPVGDNGKGEGYTFPCLFKLKNNGWVLISETGVDSYYCASRLIG
;
A
#
# COMPACT_ATOMS: atom_id res chain seq x y z
N MET A 1 -9.27 9.02 83.73
CA MET A 1 -10.18 9.86 82.93
C MET A 1 -10.39 9.17 81.59
N THR A 2 -11.63 9.15 81.14
CA THR A 2 -12.30 8.29 80.14
C THR A 2 -11.75 8.34 78.70
N ILE A 3 -11.87 7.20 78.01
CA ILE A 3 -11.67 6.94 76.55
C ILE A 3 -12.78 7.63 75.71
N PRO A 4 -12.66 7.88 74.38
CA PRO A 4 -12.97 6.84 73.36
C PRO A 4 -12.02 6.83 72.13
N VAL A 5 -11.58 5.66 71.65
CA VAL A 5 -12.14 4.84 70.54
C VAL A 5 -12.13 5.55 69.17
N LEU A 6 -11.31 5.03 68.24
CA LEU A 6 -11.66 5.01 66.83
C LEU A 6 -11.48 3.58 66.27
N ASN A 7 -12.59 3.05 65.78
CA ASN A 7 -12.79 1.70 65.27
C ASN A 7 -12.38 1.60 63.80
N TYR A 8 -11.76 0.45 63.49
CA TYR A 8 -11.82 -0.36 62.26
C TYR A 8 -11.98 0.33 60.89
N LEU A 9 -10.94 0.20 60.06
CA LEU A 9 -11.12 -0.29 58.69
C LEU A 9 -10.27 -1.57 58.52
N LYS A 10 -10.93 -2.73 58.51
CA LYS A 10 -10.29 -3.98 58.08
C LYS A 10 -9.98 -3.85 56.59
N LEU A 11 -8.70 -3.75 56.22
CA LEU A 11 -8.23 -3.98 54.85
C LEU A 11 -8.32 -5.48 54.50
N THR A 12 -9.53 -6.02 54.49
CA THR A 12 -9.83 -7.30 53.82
C THR A 12 -10.27 -6.96 52.41
N ASN A 13 -9.32 -6.80 51.49
CA ASN A 13 -9.45 -7.05 50.04
C ASN A 13 -8.21 -6.65 49.22
N PHE A 14 -6.99 -6.79 49.77
CA PHE A 14 -5.76 -6.59 48.99
C PHE A 14 -5.59 -7.61 47.85
N LYS A 15 -6.27 -8.75 47.93
CA LYS A 15 -6.29 -9.76 46.85
C LYS A 15 -7.09 -9.30 45.62
N PHE A 16 -8.10 -8.42 45.78
CA PHE A 16 -8.93 -7.98 44.65
C PHE A 16 -8.21 -6.94 43.78
N LEU A 17 -7.38 -6.08 44.38
CA LEU A 17 -6.55 -5.11 43.64
C LEU A 17 -5.44 -5.79 42.82
N LEU A 18 -4.98 -6.98 43.25
CA LEU A 18 -3.96 -7.74 42.53
C LEU A 18 -4.51 -8.44 41.26
N TYR A 19 -5.80 -8.74 41.20
CA TYR A 19 -6.44 -9.29 40.00
C TYR A 19 -6.74 -8.23 38.93
N LEU A 20 -6.85 -6.96 39.30
CA LEU A 20 -7.12 -5.87 38.33
C LEU A 20 -5.86 -5.44 37.55
N PHE A 21 -4.66 -5.79 38.02
CA PHE A 21 -3.39 -5.47 37.35
C PHE A 21 -2.92 -6.56 36.38
N LEU A 22 -3.62 -7.71 36.33
CA LEU A 22 -3.32 -8.85 35.45
C LEU A 22 -4.09 -8.81 34.13
N PHE A 23 -4.89 -7.77 33.87
CA PHE A 23 -5.36 -7.45 32.53
C PHE A 23 -4.25 -6.73 31.76
N SER A 24 -3.09 -7.40 31.65
CA SER A 24 -1.99 -6.94 30.80
C SER A 24 -2.53 -6.85 29.38
N PHE A 25 -2.46 -5.66 28.81
CA PHE A 25 -2.69 -5.39 27.40
C PHE A 25 -2.09 -6.51 26.55
N PHE A 26 -2.95 -7.36 25.99
CA PHE A 26 -2.57 -8.19 24.86
C PHE A 26 -2.42 -7.23 23.69
N VAL A 27 -1.25 -6.62 23.57
CA VAL A 27 -0.88 -5.89 22.36
C VAL A 27 -0.75 -6.98 21.32
N ALA A 28 -1.79 -7.15 20.51
CA ALA A 28 -1.70 -7.97 19.32
C ALA A 28 -0.52 -7.44 18.50
N ASN A 29 0.58 -8.19 18.46
CA ASN A 29 1.71 -7.87 17.61
C ASN A 29 1.19 -7.96 16.18
N VAL A 30 0.86 -6.82 15.57
CA VAL A 30 0.72 -6.74 14.13
C VAL A 30 2.12 -7.06 13.59
N GLN A 31 2.30 -8.28 13.11
CA GLN A 31 3.53 -8.73 12.48
C GLN A 31 3.62 -8.06 11.10
N ALA A 32 4.01 -6.78 11.11
CA ALA A 32 4.27 -6.05 9.89
C ALA A 32 5.53 -6.63 9.25
N GLN A 33 5.39 -7.14 8.03
CA GLN A 33 6.52 -7.63 7.25
C GLN A 33 7.10 -6.50 6.43
N GLN A 34 8.43 -6.40 6.37
CA GLN A 34 9.10 -5.24 5.79
C GLN A 34 9.96 -5.61 4.58
N VAL A 35 10.01 -4.69 3.63
CA VAL A 35 10.99 -4.68 2.54
C VAL A 35 11.75 -3.37 2.62
N VAL A 36 13.06 -3.44 2.86
CA VAL A 36 13.93 -2.28 3.05
C VAL A 36 14.79 -2.11 1.81
N SER A 37 15.06 -0.89 1.37
CA SER A 37 15.99 -0.61 0.27
C SER A 37 17.43 -1.04 0.59
N PRO A 38 18.28 -1.23 -0.44
CA PRO A 38 19.69 -1.56 -0.24
C PRO A 38 20.44 -0.58 0.69
N ASP A 39 20.11 0.72 0.62
CA ASP A 39 20.72 1.76 1.46
C ASP A 39 20.03 1.99 2.81
N GLY A 40 18.98 1.21 3.13
CA GLY A 40 18.27 1.29 4.40
C GLY A 40 17.32 2.49 4.56
N LYS A 41 17.17 3.35 3.54
CA LYS A 41 16.42 4.60 3.68
C LYS A 41 14.94 4.49 3.32
N LEU A 42 14.59 3.63 2.37
CA LEU A 42 13.21 3.43 1.93
C LEU A 42 12.70 2.11 2.49
N THR A 43 11.51 2.13 3.08
CA THR A 43 10.92 0.95 3.71
C THR A 43 9.46 0.83 3.31
N VAL A 44 9.10 -0.35 2.81
CA VAL A 44 7.71 -0.77 2.64
C VAL A 44 7.33 -1.66 3.81
N ASN A 45 6.24 -1.34 4.49
CA ASN A 45 5.67 -2.20 5.53
C ASN A 45 4.34 -2.75 5.04
N LEU A 46 4.20 -4.08 5.01
CA LEU A 46 2.96 -4.79 4.73
C LEU A 46 2.34 -5.28 6.04
N ALA A 47 1.06 -5.00 6.22
CA ALA A 47 0.29 -5.46 7.38
C ALA A 47 -1.03 -6.09 6.93
N VAL A 48 -1.52 -7.07 7.68
CA VAL A 48 -2.85 -7.67 7.46
C VAL A 48 -3.70 -7.43 8.69
N ASN A 49 -4.76 -6.65 8.52
CA ASN A 49 -5.69 -6.32 9.59
C ASN A 49 -7.03 -7.00 9.32
N ASN A 50 -7.42 -7.95 10.15
CA ASN A 50 -8.68 -8.71 10.01
C ASN A 50 -8.90 -9.27 8.59
N GLY A 51 -7.83 -9.78 7.97
CA GLY A 51 -7.87 -10.33 6.62
C GLY A 51 -7.73 -9.31 5.49
N THR A 52 -7.61 -8.02 5.78
CA THR A 52 -7.42 -6.97 4.77
C THR A 52 -5.94 -6.55 4.74
N PRO A 53 -5.21 -6.83 3.65
CA PRO A 53 -3.83 -6.38 3.52
C PRO A 53 -3.77 -4.87 3.24
N THR A 54 -2.77 -4.23 3.82
CA THR A 54 -2.44 -2.83 3.59
C THR A 54 -0.92 -2.69 3.52
N TYR A 55 -0.44 -1.65 2.84
CA TYR A 55 0.98 -1.32 2.81
C TYR A 55 1.21 0.16 3.13
N SER A 56 2.36 0.47 3.71
CA SER A 56 2.80 1.86 3.94
C SER A 56 4.24 2.02 3.49
N VAL A 57 4.61 3.24 3.14
CA VAL A 57 5.96 3.57 2.66
C VAL A 57 6.55 4.67 3.53
N SER A 58 7.77 4.45 4.01
CA SER A 58 8.55 5.46 4.73
C SER A 58 9.89 5.68 4.06
N TYR A 59 10.34 6.93 4.00
CA TYR A 59 11.65 7.32 3.49
C TYR A 59 12.39 8.16 4.53
N LYS A 60 13.61 7.75 4.89
CA LYS A 60 14.43 8.37 5.95
C LYS A 60 13.65 8.56 7.27
N GLY A 61 12.86 7.56 7.64
CA GLY A 61 12.03 7.58 8.85
C GLY A 61 10.81 8.51 8.80
N LYS A 62 10.49 9.11 7.64
CA LYS A 62 9.26 9.90 7.44
C LYS A 62 8.23 9.10 6.66
N LEU A 63 6.97 9.17 7.07
CA LEU A 63 5.86 8.53 6.37
C LEU A 63 5.60 9.24 5.04
N PHE A 64 5.64 8.49 3.94
CA PHE A 64 5.39 8.97 2.58
C PHE A 64 4.05 8.45 2.03
N LEU A 65 3.71 7.18 2.33
CA LEU A 65 2.37 6.64 2.13
C LEU A 65 1.87 6.05 3.44
N ALA A 66 0.70 6.52 3.89
CA ALA A 66 -0.03 5.95 5.00
C ALA A 66 -0.52 4.52 4.66
N PRO A 67 -0.98 3.71 5.63
CA PRO A 67 -1.51 2.38 5.36
C PRO A 67 -2.59 2.41 4.28
N SER A 68 -2.20 1.96 3.08
CA SER A 68 -2.96 2.06 1.85
C SER A 68 -3.49 0.68 1.43
N PRO A 69 -4.70 0.60 0.85
CA PRO A 69 -5.28 -0.68 0.44
C PRO A 69 -4.50 -1.28 -0.73
N ILE A 70 -4.52 -2.61 -0.82
CA ILE A 70 -3.86 -3.37 -1.88
C ILE A 70 -4.64 -4.67 -2.12
N GLY A 71 -4.72 -5.13 -3.36
CA GLY A 71 -5.45 -6.34 -3.73
C GLY A 71 -6.35 -6.15 -4.95
N LEU A 72 -6.99 -7.24 -5.35
CA LEU A 72 -7.82 -7.31 -6.57
C LEU A 72 -9.17 -7.93 -6.27
N LYS A 73 -10.23 -7.47 -6.93
CA LYS A 73 -11.50 -8.20 -7.03
C LYS A 73 -11.61 -8.80 -8.42
N THR A 74 -11.90 -10.08 -8.48
CA THR A 74 -11.97 -10.83 -9.75
C THR A 74 -13.23 -11.68 -9.82
N ASN A 75 -13.58 -12.13 -11.01
CA ASN A 75 -14.68 -13.08 -11.20
C ASN A 75 -14.43 -14.47 -10.57
N ILE A 76 -13.19 -14.77 -10.16
CA ILE A 76 -12.83 -16.03 -9.50
C ILE A 76 -12.65 -15.89 -7.97
N GLY A 77 -12.79 -14.67 -7.44
CA GLY A 77 -12.70 -14.39 -6.01
C GLY A 77 -12.34 -12.94 -5.71
N ASP A 78 -12.73 -12.50 -4.51
CA ASP A 78 -12.23 -11.26 -3.92
C ASP A 78 -10.87 -11.54 -3.25
N PHE A 79 -9.82 -10.90 -3.72
CA PHE A 79 -8.45 -10.97 -3.19
C PHE A 79 -8.00 -9.62 -2.60
N SER A 80 -8.96 -8.84 -2.07
CA SER A 80 -8.73 -7.62 -1.31
C SER A 80 -9.08 -7.74 0.18
N THR A 81 -9.81 -8.78 0.57
CA THR A 81 -10.27 -9.02 1.95
C THR A 81 -10.24 -10.51 2.31
N GLY A 82 -10.30 -10.84 3.61
CA GLY A 82 -10.35 -12.23 4.10
C GLY A 82 -9.11 -13.06 3.77
N LEU A 83 -7.95 -12.42 3.63
CA LEU A 83 -6.68 -13.05 3.28
C LEU A 83 -5.84 -13.38 4.51
N ALA A 84 -5.21 -14.55 4.51
CA ALA A 84 -4.15 -14.88 5.46
C ALA A 84 -2.79 -14.79 4.76
N LEU A 85 -1.82 -14.11 5.39
CA LEU A 85 -0.45 -14.04 4.88
C LEU A 85 0.30 -15.33 5.25
N LYS A 86 1.02 -15.93 4.31
CA LYS A 86 1.92 -17.05 4.62
C LYS A 86 3.11 -16.59 5.46
N GLU A 87 3.49 -17.41 6.43
CA GLU A 87 4.58 -17.11 7.37
C GLU A 87 5.92 -16.90 6.68
N ASN A 88 6.24 -17.71 5.68
CA ASN A 88 7.51 -17.66 4.96
C ASN A 88 7.37 -16.87 3.66
N GLN A 89 7.94 -15.66 3.64
CA GLN A 89 8.06 -14.85 2.43
C GLN A 89 9.30 -15.26 1.63
N VAL A 90 9.22 -15.18 0.30
CA VAL A 90 10.38 -15.38 -0.56
C VAL A 90 11.08 -14.04 -0.71
N GLN A 91 12.34 -13.94 -0.30
CA GLN A 91 13.15 -12.74 -0.40
C GLN A 91 14.28 -12.95 -1.41
N ASN A 92 14.57 -11.92 -2.20
CA ASN A 92 15.65 -11.93 -3.16
C ASN A 92 16.38 -10.58 -3.19
N LYS A 93 17.66 -10.60 -3.55
CA LYS A 93 18.44 -9.39 -3.84
C LYS A 93 18.72 -9.35 -5.34
N ILE A 94 18.46 -8.21 -5.95
CA ILE A 94 18.69 -7.96 -7.37
C ILE A 94 19.89 -7.03 -7.47
N ASP A 95 20.85 -7.41 -8.31
CA ASP A 95 22.02 -6.61 -8.70
C ASP A 95 22.33 -6.94 -10.16
N GLU A 96 21.83 -6.11 -11.07
CA GLU A 96 21.88 -6.37 -12.50
C GLU A 96 22.26 -5.10 -13.26
N THR A 97 22.89 -5.26 -14.44
CA THR A 97 23.15 -4.17 -15.36
C THR A 97 22.44 -4.43 -16.68
N TYR A 98 21.77 -3.42 -17.21
CA TYR A 98 21.09 -3.51 -18.50
C TYR A 98 21.27 -2.22 -19.31
N GLU A 99 21.08 -2.31 -20.63
CA GLU A 99 21.21 -1.20 -21.57
C GLU A 99 19.91 -0.96 -22.33
N VAL A 100 19.48 0.30 -22.41
CA VAL A 100 18.29 0.74 -23.16
C VAL A 100 18.63 2.04 -23.89
N PRO A 101 18.69 2.06 -25.23
CA PRO A 101 19.26 3.20 -25.96
C PRO A 101 18.44 4.49 -25.88
N ASN A 102 17.13 4.39 -25.65
CA ASN A 102 16.18 5.50 -25.86
C ASN A 102 15.56 6.04 -24.56
N ILE A 103 16.28 5.94 -23.43
CA ILE A 103 15.85 6.50 -22.14
C ILE A 103 16.91 7.47 -21.58
N LYS A 104 16.56 8.17 -20.50
CA LYS A 104 17.42 9.20 -19.88
C LYS A 104 18.82 8.72 -19.45
N GLN A 105 19.01 7.40 -19.29
CA GLN A 105 20.28 6.78 -18.95
C GLN A 105 20.41 5.48 -19.74
N SER A 106 21.34 5.43 -20.70
CA SER A 106 21.44 4.32 -21.65
C SER A 106 21.96 3.02 -21.04
N LYS A 107 22.72 3.09 -19.93
CA LYS A 107 23.22 1.95 -19.16
C LYS A 107 22.84 2.09 -17.70
N VAL A 108 22.02 1.18 -17.20
CA VAL A 108 21.44 1.22 -15.85
C VAL A 108 22.02 0.09 -15.01
N HIS A 109 22.54 0.43 -13.83
CA HIS A 109 22.87 -0.53 -12.77
C HIS A 109 21.71 -0.55 -11.78
N TYR A 110 20.95 -1.64 -11.78
CA TYR A 110 19.74 -1.82 -10.99
C TYR A 110 20.02 -2.69 -9.77
N ILE A 111 19.92 -2.07 -8.59
CA ILE A 111 20.02 -2.74 -7.29
C ILE A 111 18.70 -2.57 -6.54
N ALA A 112 18.10 -3.68 -6.12
CA ALA A 112 16.86 -3.67 -5.35
C ALA A 112 16.73 -4.89 -4.44
N ASN A 113 15.95 -4.76 -3.39
CA ASN A 113 15.49 -5.89 -2.60
C ASN A 113 14.06 -6.26 -3.05
N GLU A 114 13.82 -7.55 -3.28
CA GLU A 114 12.53 -8.10 -3.68
C GLU A 114 11.96 -8.97 -2.56
N THR A 115 10.65 -8.89 -2.34
CA THR A 115 9.93 -9.82 -1.47
C THR A 115 8.59 -10.19 -2.06
N VAL A 116 8.29 -11.49 -2.08
CA VAL A 116 7.02 -12.05 -2.51
C VAL A 116 6.19 -12.42 -1.28
N PHE A 117 5.06 -11.76 -1.14
CA PHE A 117 4.06 -12.03 -0.11
C PHE A 117 2.94 -12.88 -0.69
N SER A 118 2.90 -14.14 -0.32
CA SER A 118 1.84 -15.07 -0.74
C SER A 118 0.68 -15.05 0.25
N PHE A 119 -0.53 -14.86 -0.26
CA PHE A 119 -1.75 -14.88 0.53
C PHE A 119 -2.61 -16.09 0.22
N THR A 120 -3.31 -16.57 1.24
CA THR A 120 -4.22 -17.71 1.15
C THR A 120 -5.65 -17.34 1.49
N LYS A 121 -6.58 -18.10 0.90
CA LYS A 121 -7.96 -18.31 1.36
C LYS A 121 -8.20 -19.80 1.45
N ASP A 122 -8.85 -20.25 2.52
CA ASP A 122 -9.14 -21.68 2.75
C ASP A 122 -7.89 -22.57 2.57
N ASN A 123 -6.75 -22.10 3.09
CA ASN A 123 -5.43 -22.74 2.98
C ASN A 123 -4.87 -22.94 1.56
N LYS A 124 -5.46 -22.29 0.54
CA LYS A 124 -4.95 -22.28 -0.84
C LYS A 124 -4.39 -20.92 -1.19
N THR A 125 -3.24 -20.89 -1.87
CA THR A 125 -2.67 -19.65 -2.40
C THR A 125 -3.61 -19.06 -3.43
N VAL A 126 -3.96 -17.78 -3.28
CA VAL A 126 -4.88 -17.08 -4.20
C VAL A 126 -4.22 -15.93 -4.94
N ILE A 127 -3.31 -15.22 -4.26
CA ILE A 127 -2.61 -14.08 -4.84
C ILE A 127 -1.21 -13.98 -4.22
N ASP A 128 -0.21 -13.67 -5.04
CA ASP A 128 1.06 -13.11 -4.56
C ASP A 128 1.08 -11.61 -4.82
N ILE A 129 1.68 -10.88 -3.88
CA ILE A 129 2.06 -9.48 -4.04
C ILE A 129 3.58 -9.42 -3.97
N THR A 130 4.23 -9.06 -5.08
CA THR A 130 5.68 -8.89 -5.13
C THR A 130 6.02 -7.41 -5.01
N PHE A 131 6.83 -7.05 -4.02
CA PHE A 131 7.44 -5.72 -3.94
C PHE A 131 8.90 -5.78 -4.38
N ARG A 132 9.34 -4.79 -5.15
CA ARG A 132 10.75 -4.47 -5.41
C ARG A 132 11.03 -3.07 -4.90
N VAL A 133 12.07 -2.94 -4.07
CA VAL A 133 12.43 -1.68 -3.42
C VAL A 133 13.88 -1.36 -3.77
N SER A 134 14.07 -0.34 -4.62
CA SER A 134 15.37 0.28 -4.88
C SER A 134 15.63 1.37 -3.82
N ASN A 135 16.72 2.14 -3.94
CA ASN A 135 17.01 3.23 -3.00
C ASN A 135 15.95 4.35 -3.00
N ASN A 136 15.20 4.55 -4.09
CA ASN A 136 14.20 5.63 -4.19
C ASN A 136 12.87 5.20 -4.83
N ASP A 137 12.75 3.95 -5.28
CA ASP A 137 11.58 3.47 -6.00
C ASP A 137 10.97 2.25 -5.30
N VAL A 138 9.64 2.20 -5.27
CA VAL A 138 8.87 1.02 -4.90
C VAL A 138 8.05 0.60 -6.11
N GLY A 139 8.26 -0.61 -6.60
CA GLY A 139 7.38 -1.26 -7.57
C GLY A 139 6.66 -2.43 -6.92
N PHE A 140 5.38 -2.63 -7.23
CA PHE A 140 4.69 -3.85 -6.86
C PHE A 140 3.84 -4.40 -8.00
N LYS A 141 3.58 -5.72 -7.96
CA LYS A 141 2.69 -6.39 -8.90
C LYS A 141 1.96 -7.55 -8.24
N TYR A 142 0.86 -7.94 -8.86
CA TYR A 142 0.05 -9.08 -8.47
C TYR A 142 0.36 -10.30 -9.33
N LYS A 143 0.30 -11.50 -8.73
CA LYS A 143 0.18 -12.76 -9.45
C LYS A 143 -1.04 -13.50 -8.92
N VAL A 144 -2.06 -13.65 -9.75
CA VAL A 144 -3.30 -14.36 -9.40
C VAL A 144 -3.14 -15.84 -9.69
N TYR A 145 -3.53 -16.70 -8.75
CA TYR A 145 -3.48 -18.16 -8.91
C TYR A 145 -4.83 -18.71 -9.38
N PRO A 146 -4.82 -19.75 -10.25
CA PRO A 146 -6.03 -20.47 -10.63
C PRO A 146 -6.86 -20.90 -9.42
N GLN A 147 -8.17 -20.67 -9.47
CA GLN A 147 -9.10 -21.13 -8.45
C GLN A 147 -9.95 -22.27 -9.01
N LYS A 148 -9.94 -23.41 -8.30
CA LYS A 148 -10.60 -24.65 -8.75
C LYS A 148 -10.06 -25.06 -10.15
N SER A 149 -10.93 -25.23 -11.13
CA SER A 149 -10.56 -25.58 -12.52
C SER A 149 -10.40 -24.34 -13.43
N THR A 150 -10.59 -23.13 -12.91
CA THR A 150 -10.56 -21.91 -13.72
C THR A 150 -9.13 -21.42 -13.92
N VAL A 151 -8.68 -21.36 -15.18
CA VAL A 151 -7.31 -20.97 -15.58
C VAL A 151 -7.21 -19.55 -16.15
N ALA A 152 -8.31 -18.80 -16.18
CA ALA A 152 -8.37 -17.40 -16.63
C ALA A 152 -9.15 -16.55 -15.62
N ALA A 153 -8.80 -15.27 -15.48
CA ALA A 153 -9.47 -14.36 -14.57
C ALA A 153 -9.86 -13.07 -15.30
N VAL A 154 -11.01 -12.52 -14.93
CA VAL A 154 -11.40 -11.15 -15.25
C VAL A 154 -11.23 -10.33 -13.98
N VAL A 155 -10.32 -9.35 -14.02
CA VAL A 155 -10.19 -8.36 -12.95
C VAL A 155 -11.33 -7.37 -13.09
N GLN A 156 -12.13 -7.25 -12.03
CA GLN A 156 -13.29 -6.37 -11.98
C GLN A 156 -12.93 -5.01 -11.36
N GLU A 157 -12.04 -5.01 -10.38
CA GLU A 157 -11.62 -3.82 -9.63
C GLU A 157 -10.24 -4.04 -9.03
N GLU A 158 -9.42 -3.00 -9.00
CA GLU A 158 -8.24 -2.95 -8.15
C GLU A 158 -8.55 -2.19 -6.86
N ALA A 159 -8.18 -2.78 -5.72
CA ALA A 159 -8.20 -2.10 -4.43
C ALA A 159 -6.90 -1.29 -4.20
N SER A 160 -5.94 -1.34 -5.12
CA SER A 160 -4.66 -0.61 -5.09
C SER A 160 -4.87 0.87 -4.80
N GLY A 161 -4.46 1.34 -3.62
CA GLY A 161 -4.60 2.73 -3.20
C GLY A 161 -3.29 3.38 -2.78
N PHE A 162 -3.33 4.70 -2.66
CA PHE A 162 -2.19 5.55 -2.28
C PHE A 162 -2.68 6.66 -1.34
N LEU A 163 -2.68 6.39 -0.03
CA LEU A 163 -3.11 7.35 0.98
C LEU A 163 -1.92 8.21 1.42
N PHE A 164 -2.03 9.52 1.23
CA PHE A 164 -0.98 10.47 1.58
C PHE A 164 -1.17 11.09 2.97
N PRO A 165 -0.08 11.45 3.68
CA PRO A 165 -0.17 12.24 4.90
C PRO A 165 -0.87 13.58 4.69
N ALA A 166 -1.53 14.08 5.74
CA ALA A 166 -2.27 15.33 5.70
C ALA A 166 -1.40 16.55 5.30
N GLY A 167 -1.96 17.40 4.43
CA GLY A 167 -1.29 18.58 3.89
C GLY A 167 -0.30 18.29 2.75
N THR A 168 -0.40 17.11 2.14
CA THR A 168 0.22 16.82 0.84
C THR A 168 -0.48 17.63 -0.25
N THR A 169 0.29 18.22 -1.17
CA THR A 169 -0.23 18.85 -2.40
C THR A 169 0.08 18.00 -3.62
N SER A 170 -0.61 18.25 -4.73
CA SER A 170 -0.55 17.42 -5.94
C SER A 170 -0.38 18.26 -7.21
N PHE A 171 0.19 17.62 -8.23
CA PHE A 171 0.43 18.16 -9.55
C PHE A 171 -0.12 17.14 -10.54
N LEU A 172 -1.40 17.27 -10.87
CA LEU A 172 -2.15 16.21 -11.57
C LEU A 172 -2.80 16.74 -12.85
N SER A 173 -2.88 15.87 -13.85
CA SER A 173 -3.68 16.06 -15.06
C SER A 173 -4.95 15.23 -14.96
N ALA A 174 -6.11 15.88 -15.10
CA ALA A 174 -7.39 15.18 -15.01
C ALA A 174 -7.62 14.28 -16.22
N GLN A 175 -8.22 13.12 -16.00
CA GLN A 175 -8.74 12.30 -17.09
C GLN A 175 -9.95 13.00 -17.71
N SER A 176 -9.96 13.13 -19.03
CA SER A 176 -11.10 13.71 -19.73
C SER A 176 -12.28 12.73 -19.75
N LYS A 177 -13.49 13.26 -19.99
CA LYS A 177 -14.63 12.41 -20.37
C LYS A 177 -14.33 11.65 -21.66
N ALA A 178 -15.03 10.54 -21.86
CA ALA A 178 -14.98 9.81 -23.12
C ALA A 178 -15.87 10.49 -24.18
N MET A 179 -15.49 10.32 -25.45
CA MET A 179 -16.27 10.74 -26.62
C MET A 179 -16.52 12.26 -26.71
N VAL A 180 -15.55 13.04 -26.21
CA VAL A 180 -15.51 14.51 -26.27
C VAL A 180 -14.25 14.97 -27.03
N GLY A 181 -14.00 16.28 -27.05
CA GLY A 181 -12.86 16.86 -27.77
C GLY A 181 -13.07 16.89 -29.28
N TRP A 182 -12.01 17.18 -30.03
CA TRP A 182 -12.03 17.22 -31.48
C TRP A 182 -12.47 15.87 -32.04
N GLU A 183 -13.55 15.86 -32.83
CA GLU A 183 -14.10 14.66 -33.46
C GLU A 183 -14.30 13.47 -32.48
N ARG A 184 -14.64 13.77 -31.21
CA ARG A 184 -14.93 12.77 -30.16
C ARG A 184 -13.75 11.83 -29.85
N THR A 185 -12.51 12.30 -30.05
CA THR A 185 -11.29 11.49 -29.90
C THR A 185 -10.76 11.35 -28.46
N MET A 186 -11.31 12.09 -27.50
CA MET A 186 -10.88 11.98 -26.10
C MET A 186 -11.46 10.72 -25.42
N PRO A 187 -10.69 10.07 -24.51
CA PRO A 187 -9.48 10.58 -23.84
C PRO A 187 -8.17 10.47 -24.63
N SER A 188 -7.39 11.56 -24.65
CA SER A 188 -6.13 11.69 -25.42
C SER A 188 -4.91 12.10 -24.58
N TYR A 189 -5.02 12.14 -23.25
CA TYR A 189 -3.93 12.56 -22.33
C TYR A 189 -3.45 14.03 -22.50
N GLU A 190 -4.28 14.90 -23.05
CA GLU A 190 -3.93 16.31 -23.36
C GLU A 190 -4.57 17.33 -22.40
N ILE A 191 -4.78 16.95 -21.14
CA ILE A 191 -5.33 17.85 -20.14
C ILE A 191 -4.19 18.56 -19.38
N PRO A 192 -4.20 19.91 -19.25
CA PRO A 192 -3.19 20.63 -18.49
C PRO A 192 -3.13 20.22 -17.01
N TYR A 193 -1.97 20.40 -16.39
CA TYR A 193 -1.80 20.13 -14.97
C TYR A 193 -2.45 21.22 -14.11
N VAL A 194 -3.07 20.79 -13.01
CA VAL A 194 -3.31 21.65 -11.85
C VAL A 194 -2.17 21.44 -10.87
N VAL A 195 -1.51 22.53 -10.48
CA VAL A 195 -0.28 22.51 -9.68
C VAL A 195 -0.56 22.89 -8.24
N ASP A 196 0.17 22.27 -7.30
CA ASP A 196 0.06 22.51 -5.85
C ASP A 196 -1.37 22.47 -5.29
N ALA A 197 -2.26 21.68 -5.89
CA ALA A 197 -3.63 21.50 -5.40
C ALA A 197 -3.67 20.64 -4.13
N PRO A 198 -4.56 20.91 -3.16
CA PRO A 198 -4.72 20.06 -1.99
C PRO A 198 -5.16 18.64 -2.41
N VAL A 199 -4.54 17.62 -1.80
CA VAL A 199 -5.02 16.24 -1.93
C VAL A 199 -6.33 16.11 -1.15
N GLY A 200 -7.37 15.55 -1.78
CA GLY A 200 -8.70 15.34 -1.18
C GLY A 200 -9.86 16.06 -1.88
N ASP A 201 -9.59 17.08 -2.71
CA ASP A 201 -10.52 17.55 -3.75
C ASP A 201 -10.50 16.66 -5.01
N ASN A 202 -9.57 15.71 -5.01
CA ASN A 202 -9.31 14.73 -6.04
C ASN A 202 -10.39 13.65 -6.01
N GLY A 203 -10.93 13.24 -7.16
CA GLY A 203 -12.06 12.29 -7.26
C GLY A 203 -13.33 12.88 -7.88
N LYS A 204 -13.33 14.15 -8.28
CA LYS A 204 -14.39 14.73 -9.12
C LYS A 204 -14.15 14.36 -10.59
N GLY A 205 -15.19 13.88 -11.27
CA GLY A 205 -15.12 13.50 -12.68
C GLY A 205 -14.49 12.13 -12.89
N GLU A 206 -13.56 12.03 -13.86
CA GLU A 206 -13.01 10.74 -14.30
C GLU A 206 -11.67 10.39 -13.64
N GLY A 207 -11.21 11.11 -12.61
CA GLY A 207 -9.91 10.85 -11.96
C GLY A 207 -8.72 11.52 -12.67
N TYR A 208 -7.52 10.95 -12.54
CA TYR A 208 -6.26 11.54 -13.01
C TYR A 208 -5.38 10.51 -13.71
N THR A 209 -4.86 10.87 -14.89
CA THR A 209 -3.96 10.02 -15.67
C THR A 209 -2.54 10.03 -15.10
N PHE A 210 -1.85 8.90 -15.27
CA PHE A 210 -0.44 8.80 -14.88
C PHE A 210 0.49 9.59 -15.81
N PRO A 211 1.67 10.04 -15.31
CA PRO A 211 2.12 9.94 -13.93
C PRO A 211 1.54 11.05 -13.04
N CYS A 212 1.38 10.76 -11.75
CA CYS A 212 0.78 11.66 -10.75
C CYS A 212 1.82 12.07 -9.70
N LEU A 213 2.13 13.37 -9.59
CA LEU A 213 3.16 13.89 -8.68
C LEU A 213 2.55 14.52 -7.41
N PHE A 214 3.15 14.22 -6.27
CA PHE A 214 2.72 14.68 -4.95
C PHE A 214 3.89 15.27 -4.16
N LYS A 215 3.63 16.35 -3.43
CA LYS A 215 4.59 17.06 -2.58
C LYS A 215 4.19 16.95 -1.11
N LEU A 216 5.04 16.34 -0.30
CA LEU A 216 4.76 16.10 1.11
C LEU A 216 5.35 17.21 1.97
N LYS A 217 4.77 18.42 1.88
CA LYS A 217 5.28 19.62 2.56
C LYS A 217 6.78 19.80 2.30
N ASN A 218 7.60 19.70 3.35
CA ASN A 218 9.06 19.82 3.29
C ASN A 218 9.79 18.46 3.37
N ASN A 219 9.06 17.34 3.38
CA ASN A 219 9.64 16.01 3.55
C ASN A 219 10.16 15.42 2.24
N GLY A 220 9.55 15.75 1.10
CA GLY A 220 9.95 15.23 -0.20
C GLY A 220 8.79 15.09 -1.18
N TRP A 221 8.97 14.21 -2.16
CA TRP A 221 8.06 14.04 -3.29
C TRP A 221 7.76 12.55 -3.50
N VAL A 222 6.58 12.27 -4.05
CA VAL A 222 6.17 10.93 -4.52
C VAL A 222 5.63 11.07 -5.94
N LEU A 223 6.11 10.22 -6.85
CA LEU A 223 5.55 10.08 -8.18
C LEU A 223 4.88 8.70 -8.29
N ILE A 224 3.58 8.68 -8.55
CA ILE A 224 2.83 7.44 -8.78
C ILE A 224 2.66 7.25 -10.28
N SER A 225 2.95 6.05 -10.77
CA SER A 225 2.76 5.63 -12.16
C SER A 225 2.60 4.12 -12.22
N GLU A 226 2.24 3.62 -13.38
CA GLU A 226 2.36 2.20 -13.73
C GLU A 226 3.39 2.00 -14.85
N THR A 227 3.81 0.75 -15.07
CA THR A 227 4.69 0.34 -16.16
C THR A 227 4.46 -1.14 -16.48
N GLY A 228 4.92 -1.59 -17.65
CA GLY A 228 4.73 -2.98 -18.09
C GLY A 228 3.30 -3.30 -18.53
N VAL A 229 2.51 -2.27 -18.88
CA VAL A 229 1.18 -2.44 -19.47
C VAL A 229 1.33 -2.83 -20.93
N ASP A 230 0.73 -3.94 -21.32
CA ASP A 230 0.67 -4.47 -22.68
C ASP A 230 -0.73 -5.07 -22.94
N SER A 231 -0.87 -5.93 -23.95
CA SER A 231 -2.17 -6.55 -24.29
C SER A 231 -2.79 -7.40 -23.16
N TYR A 232 -2.04 -7.75 -22.12
CA TYR A 232 -2.51 -8.57 -21.01
C TYR A 232 -3.23 -7.75 -19.92
N TYR A 233 -3.23 -6.42 -19.98
CA TYR A 233 -3.90 -5.58 -18.98
C TYR A 233 -4.39 -4.24 -19.54
N CYS A 234 -5.32 -3.60 -18.84
CA CYS A 234 -5.75 -2.24 -19.20
C CYS A 234 -4.77 -1.19 -18.66
N ALA A 235 -4.71 -0.03 -19.32
CA ALA A 235 -4.12 1.15 -18.70
C ALA A 235 -5.02 1.62 -17.55
N SER A 236 -4.39 1.96 -16.44
CA SER A 236 -5.03 2.42 -15.21
C SER A 236 -4.89 3.92 -15.04
N ARG A 237 -5.54 4.44 -14.01
CA ARG A 237 -5.49 5.84 -13.60
C ARG A 237 -5.87 5.95 -12.13
N LEU A 238 -5.59 7.09 -11.49
CA LEU A 238 -6.03 7.31 -10.11
C LEU A 238 -7.47 7.78 -10.07
N ILE A 239 -8.31 7.06 -9.34
CA ILE A 239 -9.60 7.54 -8.86
C ILE A 239 -9.38 8.07 -7.43
N GLY A 240 -9.81 9.31 -7.19
CA GLY A 240 -9.55 10.01 -5.92
C GLY A 240 -10.29 9.42 -4.73
#